data_AF-A0A6V7INW9-F1
#
_entry.id   AF-A0A6V7INW9-F1
#
_cell.length_a   1.000
_cell.length_b   1.000
_cell.length_c   1.000
_cell.angle_alpha   90.00
_cell.angle_beta   90.00
_cell.angle_gamma   90.00
#
_symmetry.space_group_name_H-M   'P 1'
#
loop_
_entity.id
_entity.type
_entity.pdbx_description
1 polymer ?
#
loop_
_entity_poly.entity_id
_entity_poly.type
_entity_poly.pdbx_seq_one_letter_code
_entity_poly.pdbx_strand_id
1 'polypeptide(L)'
;MTCSLVNDIGIGCKSQYRNSQSQQIDQNGDSSNLQHSVVIKESIELADIDFGLEPNDGQFNNLSIDSFYGLGDNIKSLIFRVKGIKSLYNWQDECLCLKSVVNRKNLIYALPTSGGKTLVAEILMLREISCNKKNAIFILPFVAIVQEKIQSMAPFAIQLNFLVEEYAGSKGIYPPIKRRRKNSLYICTIEKSVGLVNSLIETGRIKEIGIIVVDELHLIGENSGRGATLEGLLTKLMYIN
;
A
#
# COMPACT_ATOMS: atom_id res chain seq x y z
N MET A 1 -8.72 14.98 5.38
CA MET A 1 -7.96 14.37 4.26
C MET A 1 -7.39 13.07 4.78
N THR A 2 -7.56 11.99 4.02
CA THR A 2 -7.15 10.66 4.44
C THR A 2 -5.96 10.27 3.56
N CYS A 3 -4.83 9.91 4.16
CA CYS A 3 -3.55 9.68 3.48
C CYS A 3 -3.20 8.20 3.63
N SER A 4 -2.84 7.53 2.54
CA SER A 4 -2.33 6.16 2.61
C SER A 4 -0.85 6.13 2.24
N LEU A 5 -0.01 5.56 3.11
CA LEU A 5 1.40 5.29 2.83
C LEU A 5 1.55 3.82 2.44
N VAL A 6 2.22 3.59 1.32
CA VAL A 6 2.70 2.27 0.90
C VAL A 6 4.21 2.28 1.07
N ASN A 7 4.72 1.46 1.98
CA ASN A 7 6.15 1.26 2.19
C ASN A 7 6.55 -0.13 1.69
N ASP A 8 7.46 -0.23 0.72
CA ASP A 8 8.11 -1.49 0.33
C ASP A 8 9.39 -1.68 1.16
N ILE A 9 9.72 -2.91 1.52
CA ILE A 9 10.88 -3.24 2.39
C ILE A 9 12.14 -3.45 1.51
N GLY A 10 12.31 -2.59 0.51
CA GLY A 10 13.40 -2.66 -0.44
C GLY A 10 13.66 -1.30 -1.05
N ILE A 11 14.87 -0.79 -0.79
CA ILE A 11 15.47 0.47 -1.26
C ILE A 11 15.27 1.63 -0.28
N GLY A 12 16.40 2.06 0.31
CA GLY A 12 16.51 3.14 1.27
C GLY A 12 16.10 4.51 0.70
N CYS A 13 15.67 5.43 1.57
CA CYS A 13 15.16 6.72 1.15
C CYS A 13 15.77 7.86 1.99
N LYS A 14 16.33 8.86 1.32
CA LYS A 14 16.46 10.25 1.80
C LYS A 14 15.43 11.10 1.06
N SER A 15 14.69 11.97 1.77
CA SER A 15 13.53 12.67 1.23
C SER A 15 13.84 14.06 0.65
N GLN A 16 13.40 14.31 -0.58
CA GLN A 16 13.01 15.64 -1.07
C GLN A 16 11.70 15.53 -1.89
N TYR A 17 10.88 16.59 -1.83
CA TYR A 17 9.46 16.60 -2.24
C TYR A 17 9.25 17.29 -3.59
N ARG A 18 8.32 16.80 -4.42
CA ARG A 18 7.77 17.52 -5.57
C ARG A 18 6.25 17.45 -5.58
N ASN A 19 5.59 18.58 -5.81
CA ASN A 19 4.13 18.67 -5.97
C ASN A 19 3.80 18.55 -7.47
N SER A 20 2.90 17.63 -7.82
CA SER A 20 2.23 17.61 -9.13
C SER A 20 0.78 18.03 -8.91
N GLN A 21 0.41 19.23 -9.36
CA GLN A 21 -0.98 19.66 -9.43
C GLN A 21 -1.51 19.34 -10.84
N SER A 22 -2.52 18.49 -10.96
CA SER A 22 -3.32 18.37 -12.18
C SER A 22 -4.54 19.29 -12.05
N GLN A 23 -4.56 20.38 -12.84
CA GLN A 23 -5.75 21.22 -13.03
C GLN A 23 -6.65 20.57 -14.09
N GLN A 24 -7.92 20.35 -13.79
CA GLN A 24 -8.94 20.07 -14.81
C GLN A 24 -9.47 21.40 -15.34
N ILE A 25 -9.45 21.58 -16.67
CA ILE A 25 -10.17 22.66 -17.36
C ILE A 25 -11.48 22.06 -17.86
N ASP A 26 -12.60 22.49 -17.28
CA ASP A 26 -13.93 22.19 -17.83
C ASP A 26 -14.31 23.23 -18.88
N GLN A 27 -14.60 22.76 -20.10
CA GLN A 27 -15.38 23.53 -21.07
C GLN A 27 -16.84 23.46 -20.64
N ASN A 28 -17.28 24.41 -19.81
CA ASN A 28 -18.62 25.00 -19.75
C ASN A 28 -18.72 25.80 -18.45
N GLY A 29 -18.77 27.12 -18.58
CA GLY A 29 -18.76 28.04 -17.45
C GLY A 29 -20.05 28.02 -16.65
N ASP A 30 -20.10 27.18 -15.62
CA ASP A 30 -20.98 27.42 -14.47
C ASP A 30 -20.27 27.12 -13.15
N SER A 31 -20.33 28.10 -12.25
CA SER A 31 -19.50 28.18 -11.06
C SER A 31 -20.17 27.53 -9.86
N SER A 32 -19.81 26.28 -9.54
CA SER A 32 -19.95 25.73 -8.19
C SER A 32 -18.65 25.03 -7.77
N ASN A 33 -17.76 25.80 -7.15
CA ASN A 33 -16.46 25.39 -6.66
C ASN A 33 -16.57 24.37 -5.52
N LEU A 34 -16.19 23.12 -5.78
CA LEU A 34 -15.67 22.17 -4.79
C LEU A 34 -14.42 21.52 -5.40
N GLN A 35 -13.28 22.18 -5.23
CA GLN A 35 -11.96 21.64 -5.60
C GLN A 35 -11.66 20.40 -4.76
N HIS A 36 -11.88 19.21 -5.31
CA HIS A 36 -11.31 17.97 -4.76
C HIS A 36 -9.89 17.80 -5.30
N SER A 37 -8.91 18.42 -4.64
CA SER A 37 -7.50 18.24 -4.96
C SER A 37 -7.04 16.82 -4.59
N VAL A 38 -6.58 16.07 -5.59
CA VAL A 38 -5.85 14.82 -5.39
C VAL A 38 -4.38 15.18 -5.17
N VAL A 39 -3.79 14.73 -4.06
CA VAL A 39 -2.36 14.98 -3.77
C VAL A 39 -1.64 13.64 -3.76
N ILE A 40 -0.89 13.37 -4.82
CA ILE A 40 0.02 12.24 -4.92
C ILE A 40 1.43 12.76 -4.65
N LYS A 41 2.11 12.16 -3.68
CA LYS A 41 3.50 12.48 -3.32
C LYS A 41 4.35 11.22 -3.46
N GLU A 42 5.39 11.34 -4.26
CA GLU A 42 6.43 10.32 -4.43
C GLU A 42 7.66 10.70 -3.61
N SER A 43 8.35 9.71 -3.05
CA SER A 43 9.67 9.92 -2.46
C SER A 43 10.73 9.84 -3.57
N ILE A 44 11.43 10.96 -3.83
CA ILE A 44 12.52 11.03 -4.81
C ILE A 44 13.86 10.77 -4.12
N GLU A 45 14.69 9.88 -4.66
CA GLU A 45 16.12 9.80 -4.33
C GLU A 45 16.87 10.90 -5.10
N LEU A 46 17.66 11.71 -4.38
CA LEU A 46 18.70 12.54 -4.99
C LEU A 46 19.92 11.65 -5.33
N ALA A 47 20.19 11.47 -6.62
CA ALA A 47 21.50 11.07 -7.10
C ALA A 47 21.70 11.52 -8.56
N ASP A 48 22.00 12.81 -8.75
CA ASP A 48 22.82 13.25 -9.88
C ASP A 48 24.28 13.24 -9.41
N ILE A 49 24.92 12.06 -9.43
CA ILE A 49 26.38 11.94 -9.52
C ILE A 49 26.66 10.85 -10.55
N ASP A 50 27.14 11.31 -11.70
CA ASP A 50 27.67 10.52 -12.80
C ASP A 50 28.79 9.58 -12.30
N PHE A 51 28.51 8.28 -12.31
CA PHE A 51 29.53 7.25 -12.31
C PHE A 51 29.20 6.32 -13.46
N GLY A 52 29.90 6.50 -14.58
CA GLY A 52 29.72 5.78 -15.83
C GLY A 52 29.74 4.27 -15.67
N LEU A 53 28.55 3.68 -15.57
CA LEU A 53 28.28 2.28 -15.83
C LEU A 53 27.15 2.24 -16.84
N GLU A 54 27.46 1.77 -18.05
CA GLU A 54 26.46 1.59 -19.09
C GLU A 54 25.32 0.68 -18.59
N PRO A 55 24.06 0.98 -18.92
CA PRO A 55 22.95 0.11 -18.59
C PRO A 55 23.14 -1.22 -19.32
N ASN A 56 23.30 -2.30 -18.55
CA ASN A 56 23.13 -3.64 -19.08
C ASN A 56 21.69 -3.77 -19.57
N ASP A 57 21.53 -3.79 -20.89
CA ASP A 57 20.30 -4.16 -21.60
C ASP A 57 19.97 -5.64 -21.33
N GLY A 58 19.49 -5.89 -20.12
CA GLY A 58 19.07 -7.21 -19.62
C GLY A 58 17.55 -7.35 -19.68
N GLN A 59 17.03 -7.67 -20.87
CA GLN A 59 15.72 -8.29 -21.12
C GLN A 59 14.49 -7.63 -20.45
N PHE A 60 14.08 -6.46 -20.95
CA PHE A 60 12.66 -6.08 -20.99
C PHE A 60 11.95 -6.85 -22.11
N ASN A 61 11.86 -8.17 -22.00
CA ASN A 61 11.14 -8.99 -22.97
C ASN A 61 9.86 -9.56 -22.32
N ASN A 62 8.73 -8.94 -22.68
CA ASN A 62 7.36 -9.46 -22.59
C ASN A 62 6.72 -9.62 -21.20
N LEU A 63 6.62 -8.53 -20.42
CA LEU A 63 5.41 -8.33 -19.62
C LEU A 63 4.34 -7.82 -20.60
N SER A 64 3.38 -8.68 -20.95
CA SER A 64 2.25 -8.31 -21.79
C SER A 64 1.64 -7.00 -21.28
N ILE A 65 1.67 -6.00 -22.16
CA ILE A 65 1.15 -4.64 -22.00
C ILE A 65 -0.33 -4.58 -21.56
N ASP A 66 -1.03 -5.70 -21.50
CA ASP A 66 -2.45 -5.85 -21.12
C ASP A 66 -2.72 -6.33 -19.67
N SER A 67 -1.69 -6.55 -18.83
CA SER A 67 -1.94 -7.01 -17.45
C SER A 67 -2.51 -5.89 -16.57
N PHE A 68 -3.50 -6.20 -15.72
CA PHE A 68 -4.16 -5.28 -14.80
C PHE A 68 -3.20 -4.80 -13.69
N TYR A 69 -2.34 -3.83 -14.00
CA TYR A 69 -1.31 -3.28 -13.10
C TYR A 69 -0.32 -4.33 -12.57
N GLY A 70 0.02 -5.31 -13.41
CA GLY A 70 0.86 -6.45 -13.05
C GLY A 70 0.10 -7.61 -12.40
N LEU A 71 -1.23 -7.56 -12.36
CA LEU A 71 -2.11 -8.67 -11.98
C LEU A 71 -2.68 -9.37 -13.23
N GLY A 72 -2.89 -10.68 -13.13
CA GLY A 72 -3.60 -11.44 -14.16
C GLY A 72 -5.11 -11.12 -14.19
N ASP A 73 -5.75 -11.35 -15.34
CA ASP A 73 -7.19 -11.09 -15.56
C ASP A 73 -8.11 -11.80 -14.56
N ASN A 74 -7.65 -12.94 -14.05
CA ASN A 74 -8.32 -13.73 -13.01
C ASN A 74 -8.56 -12.86 -11.76
N ILE A 75 -7.55 -12.08 -11.37
CA ILE A 75 -7.57 -11.24 -10.16
C ILE A 75 -8.38 -9.97 -10.44
N LYS A 76 -8.23 -9.36 -11.63
CA LYS A 76 -9.08 -8.24 -12.08
C LYS A 76 -10.57 -8.60 -11.98
N SER A 77 -10.95 -9.72 -12.60
CA SER A 77 -12.33 -10.22 -12.61
C SER A 77 -12.83 -10.52 -11.20
N LEU A 78 -11.95 -11.05 -10.35
CA LEU A 78 -12.26 -11.29 -8.95
C LEU A 78 -12.56 -10.00 -8.18
N ILE A 79 -11.70 -8.97 -8.32
CA ILE A 79 -11.89 -7.66 -7.67
C ILE A 79 -13.23 -7.07 -8.10
N PHE A 80 -13.50 -7.03 -9.40
CA PHE A 80 -14.73 -6.44 -9.94
C PHE A 80 -15.98 -7.20 -9.48
N ARG A 81 -15.93 -8.53 -9.46
CA ARG A 81 -17.04 -9.37 -8.99
C ARG A 81 -17.30 -9.24 -7.49
N VAL A 82 -16.26 -9.34 -6.65
CA VAL A 82 -16.43 -9.33 -5.19
C VAL A 82 -16.74 -7.95 -4.66
N LYS A 83 -16.16 -6.89 -5.24
CA LYS A 83 -16.40 -5.51 -4.80
C LYS A 83 -17.57 -4.83 -5.53
N GLY A 84 -18.13 -5.45 -6.57
CA GLY A 84 -19.19 -4.86 -7.38
C GLY A 84 -18.75 -3.64 -8.19
N ILE A 85 -17.47 -3.62 -8.60
CA ILE A 85 -16.86 -2.48 -9.30
C ILE A 85 -16.84 -2.77 -10.80
N LYS A 86 -17.26 -1.81 -11.62
CA LYS A 86 -17.25 -1.93 -13.09
C LYS A 86 -15.95 -1.43 -13.73
N SER A 87 -15.42 -0.33 -13.20
CA SER A 87 -14.22 0.34 -13.67
C SER A 87 -13.57 1.12 -12.52
N LEU A 88 -12.28 1.42 -12.65
CA LEU A 88 -11.56 2.28 -11.73
C LEU A 88 -11.80 3.75 -12.05
N TYR A 89 -11.61 4.62 -11.06
CA TYR A 89 -11.54 6.06 -11.28
C TYR A 89 -10.23 6.42 -12.00
N ASN A 90 -10.24 7.48 -12.81
CA ASN A 90 -9.06 7.92 -13.57
C ASN A 90 -7.83 8.10 -12.67
N TRP A 91 -7.99 8.73 -11.50
CA TRP A 91 -6.88 8.91 -10.56
C TRP A 91 -6.34 7.58 -10.00
N GLN A 92 -7.19 6.55 -9.86
CA GLN A 92 -6.76 5.22 -9.38
C GLN A 92 -5.91 4.55 -10.45
N ASP A 93 -6.34 4.64 -11.71
CA ASP A 93 -5.60 4.13 -12.88
C ASP A 93 -4.24 4.84 -13.01
N GLU A 94 -4.24 6.18 -13.00
CA GLU A 94 -3.04 7.01 -13.02
C GLU A 94 -2.08 6.63 -11.88
N CYS A 95 -2.62 6.50 -10.65
CA CYS A 95 -1.84 6.15 -9.47
C CYS A 95 -1.18 4.76 -9.59
N LEU A 96 -1.93 3.76 -10.07
CA LEU A 96 -1.41 2.40 -10.24
C LEU A 96 -0.41 2.29 -11.41
N CYS A 97 -0.49 3.19 -12.39
CA CYS A 97 0.44 3.29 -13.52
C CYS A 97 1.71 4.09 -13.22
N LEU A 98 1.83 4.72 -12.05
CA LEU A 98 3.03 5.49 -11.69
C LEU A 98 4.29 4.62 -11.79
N LYS A 99 5.37 5.19 -12.35
CA LYS A 99 6.68 4.52 -12.41
C LYS A 99 7.16 4.11 -11.02
N SER A 100 6.88 4.90 -10.00
CA SER A 100 7.19 4.57 -8.61
C SER A 100 6.47 3.31 -8.14
N VAL A 101 5.22 3.10 -8.54
CA VAL A 101 4.45 1.90 -8.20
C VAL A 101 4.96 0.67 -8.97
N VAL A 102 5.33 0.83 -10.23
CA VAL A 102 5.92 -0.24 -11.05
C VAL A 102 7.30 -0.63 -10.51
N ASN A 103 8.12 0.36 -10.16
CA ASN A 103 9.45 0.18 -9.59
C ASN A 103 9.44 -0.12 -8.10
N ARG A 104 8.26 -0.34 -7.50
CA ARG A 104 8.11 -0.74 -6.10
C ARG A 104 8.73 0.24 -5.10
N LYS A 105 8.66 1.54 -5.40
CA LYS A 105 9.05 2.62 -4.50
C LYS A 105 7.92 2.99 -3.55
N ASN A 106 8.28 3.65 -2.45
CA ASN A 106 7.33 4.15 -1.47
C ASN A 106 6.40 5.22 -2.07
N LEU A 107 5.12 5.15 -1.72
CA LEU A 107 4.08 6.02 -2.27
C LEU A 107 3.21 6.58 -1.15
N ILE A 108 2.97 7.90 -1.19
CA ILE A 108 1.95 8.56 -0.38
C ILE A 108 0.89 9.15 -1.30
N TYR A 109 -0.37 8.82 -1.09
CA TYR A 109 -1.47 9.46 -1.79
C TYR A 109 -2.56 9.89 -0.82
N ALA A 110 -3.10 11.08 -1.06
CA ALA A 110 -4.09 11.72 -0.22
C ALA A 110 -5.29 12.13 -1.06
N LEU A 111 -6.47 11.68 -0.61
CA LEU A 111 -7.75 12.02 -1.19
C LEU A 111 -8.78 12.21 -0.07
N PRO A 112 -9.89 12.92 -0.32
CA PRO A 112 -11.05 12.94 0.57
C PRO A 112 -11.56 11.53 0.92
N THR A 113 -12.23 11.40 2.07
CA THR A 113 -12.98 10.19 2.42
C THR A 113 -13.97 9.85 1.31
N SER A 114 -14.22 8.57 1.06
CA SER A 114 -15.03 8.07 -0.07
C SER A 114 -14.40 8.23 -1.47
N GLY A 115 -13.21 8.83 -1.59
CA GLY A 115 -12.49 8.96 -2.86
C GLY A 115 -11.96 7.65 -3.47
N GLY A 116 -12.18 6.50 -2.82
CA GLY A 116 -11.77 5.18 -3.35
C GLY A 116 -10.31 4.78 -3.09
N LYS A 117 -9.62 5.42 -2.14
CA LYS A 117 -8.21 5.12 -1.81
C LYS A 117 -7.92 3.68 -1.49
N THR A 118 -8.78 3.09 -0.67
CA THR A 118 -8.58 1.75 -0.14
C THR A 118 -8.48 0.71 -1.25
N LEU A 119 -9.13 0.93 -2.40
CA LEU A 119 -9.06 0.00 -3.53
C LEU A 119 -7.65 -0.05 -4.15
N VAL A 120 -6.96 1.09 -4.25
CA VAL A 120 -5.58 1.15 -4.74
C VAL A 120 -4.67 0.35 -3.81
N ALA A 121 -4.77 0.58 -2.50
CA ALA A 121 -4.05 -0.20 -1.50
C ALA A 121 -4.33 -1.70 -1.60
N GLU A 122 -5.60 -2.10 -1.73
CA GLU A 122 -6.00 -3.50 -1.87
C GLU A 122 -5.42 -4.14 -3.13
N ILE A 123 -5.44 -3.45 -4.28
CA ILE A 123 -4.82 -3.91 -5.53
C ILE A 123 -3.32 -4.16 -5.34
N LEU A 124 -2.61 -3.20 -4.72
CA LEU A 124 -1.17 -3.31 -4.47
C LEU A 124 -0.83 -4.46 -3.51
N MET A 125 -1.60 -4.63 -2.44
CA MET A 125 -1.43 -5.75 -1.51
C MET A 125 -1.71 -7.11 -2.17
N LEU A 126 -2.77 -7.20 -2.97
CA LEU A 126 -3.09 -8.42 -3.72
C LEU A 126 -2.00 -8.75 -4.75
N ARG A 127 -1.41 -7.74 -5.37
CA ARG A 127 -0.26 -7.89 -6.27
C ARG A 127 0.95 -8.44 -5.54
N GLU A 128 1.26 -7.91 -4.36
CA GLU A 128 2.39 -8.39 -3.57
C GLU A 128 2.22 -9.84 -3.13
N ILE A 129 1.03 -10.20 -2.65
CA ILE A 129 0.71 -11.57 -2.22
C ILE A 129 0.70 -12.54 -3.40
N SER A 130 0.07 -12.15 -4.52
CA SER A 130 -0.18 -13.07 -5.63
C SER A 130 1.02 -13.24 -6.55
N CYS A 131 1.70 -12.13 -6.87
CA CYS A 131 2.79 -12.11 -7.84
C CYS A 131 4.15 -12.26 -7.16
N ASN A 132 4.40 -11.52 -6.08
CA ASN A 132 5.71 -11.50 -5.41
C ASN A 132 5.84 -12.54 -4.30
N LYS A 133 4.75 -13.23 -3.95
CA LYS A 133 4.71 -14.28 -2.91
C LYS A 133 5.27 -13.80 -1.56
N LYS A 134 5.03 -12.53 -1.22
CA LYS A 134 5.36 -11.94 0.07
C LYS A 134 4.09 -11.65 0.88
N ASN A 135 4.27 -11.52 2.19
CA ASN A 135 3.21 -11.15 3.11
C ASN A 135 2.95 -9.64 3.03
N ALA A 136 1.75 -9.21 3.41
CA ALA A 136 1.35 -7.81 3.45
C ALA A 136 0.85 -7.43 4.84
N ILE A 137 1.08 -6.19 5.25
CA ILE A 137 0.51 -5.61 6.48
C ILE A 137 -0.39 -4.44 6.09
N PHE A 138 -1.62 -4.44 6.59
CA PHE A 138 -2.55 -3.34 6.48
C PHE A 138 -2.85 -2.77 7.87
N ILE A 139 -2.39 -1.54 8.12
CA ILE A 139 -2.52 -0.82 9.37
C ILE A 139 -3.70 0.14 9.26
N LEU A 140 -4.63 0.02 10.20
CA LEU A 140 -5.87 0.78 10.24
C LEU A 140 -6.04 1.45 11.62
N PRO A 141 -6.79 2.56 11.71
CA PRO A 141 -6.87 3.35 12.94
C PRO A 141 -7.73 2.74 14.05
N PHE A 142 -8.75 1.95 13.69
CA PHE A 142 -9.75 1.46 14.64
C PHE A 142 -10.05 -0.02 14.46
N VAL A 143 -10.43 -0.68 15.55
CA VAL A 143 -10.77 -2.12 15.56
C VAL A 143 -11.96 -2.43 14.64
N ALA A 144 -12.97 -1.55 14.59
CA ALA A 144 -14.15 -1.75 13.77
C ALA A 144 -13.81 -1.84 12.26
N ILE A 145 -12.98 -0.93 11.76
CA ILE A 145 -12.57 -0.95 10.34
C ILE A 145 -11.61 -2.12 10.05
N VAL A 146 -10.80 -2.55 11.02
CA VAL A 146 -10.04 -3.80 10.89
C VAL A 146 -10.99 -4.98 10.65
N GLN A 147 -12.02 -5.13 11.47
CA GLN A 147 -12.98 -6.23 11.34
C GLN A 147 -13.78 -6.19 10.04
N GLU A 148 -14.22 -5.00 9.63
CA GLU A 148 -14.84 -4.79 8.32
C GLU A 148 -13.90 -5.25 7.20
N LYS A 149 -12.61 -4.87 7.27
CA LYS A 149 -11.64 -5.23 6.23
C LYS A 149 -11.30 -6.72 6.22
N ILE A 150 -11.25 -7.37 7.38
CA ILE A 150 -11.11 -8.84 7.47
C ILE A 150 -12.23 -9.52 6.69
N GLN A 151 -13.48 -9.12 6.92
CA GLN A 151 -14.65 -9.67 6.23
C GLN A 151 -14.59 -9.39 4.72
N SER A 152 -14.22 -8.17 4.34
CA SER A 152 -14.10 -7.78 2.93
C SER A 152 -12.98 -8.53 2.20
N MET A 153 -11.91 -8.96 2.87
CA MET A 153 -10.78 -9.65 2.27
C MET A 153 -10.93 -11.18 2.27
N ALA A 154 -11.84 -11.74 3.06
CA ALA A 154 -12.05 -13.18 3.16
C ALA A 154 -12.38 -13.87 1.80
N PRO A 155 -13.23 -13.31 0.92
CA PRO A 155 -13.49 -13.92 -0.39
C PRO A 155 -12.23 -14.01 -1.27
N PHE A 156 -11.36 -13.00 -1.19
CA PHE A 156 -10.08 -13.01 -1.91
C PHE A 156 -9.14 -14.06 -1.34
N ALA A 157 -9.08 -14.19 -0.01
CA ALA A 157 -8.24 -15.17 0.68
C ALA A 157 -8.54 -16.61 0.23
N ILE A 158 -9.83 -16.93 0.10
CA ILE A 158 -10.28 -18.25 -0.37
C ILE A 158 -9.86 -18.49 -1.82
N GLN A 159 -10.15 -17.54 -2.71
CA GLN A 159 -9.93 -17.71 -4.14
C GLN A 159 -8.46 -17.64 -4.57
N LEU A 160 -7.65 -16.84 -3.86
CA LEU A 160 -6.22 -16.65 -4.13
C LEU A 160 -5.32 -17.46 -3.17
N ASN A 161 -5.93 -18.25 -2.29
CA ASN A 161 -5.26 -19.18 -1.37
C ASN A 161 -4.21 -18.53 -0.44
N PHE A 162 -4.51 -17.35 0.10
CA PHE A 162 -3.73 -16.71 1.16
C PHE A 162 -4.51 -16.68 2.49
N LEU A 163 -3.87 -16.25 3.57
CA LEU A 163 -4.49 -16.12 4.88
C LEU A 163 -4.76 -14.65 5.21
N VAL A 164 -5.91 -14.36 5.81
CA VAL A 164 -6.22 -13.06 6.38
C VAL A 164 -6.17 -13.20 7.89
N GLU A 165 -5.31 -12.45 8.56
CA GLU A 165 -5.09 -12.57 10.00
C GLU A 165 -5.40 -11.24 10.72
N GLU A 166 -6.21 -11.32 11.78
CA GLU A 166 -6.67 -10.15 12.55
C GLU A 166 -5.76 -9.88 13.75
N TYR A 167 -5.26 -8.66 13.83
CA TYR A 167 -4.42 -8.16 14.92
C TYR A 167 -5.05 -6.87 15.49
N ALA A 168 -6.12 -7.03 16.27
CA ALA A 168 -6.88 -5.92 16.85
C ALA A 168 -7.46 -6.32 18.22
N GLY A 169 -7.54 -5.36 19.15
CA GLY A 169 -8.06 -5.61 20.50
C GLY A 169 -7.28 -6.70 21.24
N SER A 170 -7.92 -7.79 21.66
CA SER A 170 -7.25 -8.94 22.28
C SER A 170 -6.69 -9.96 21.27
N LYS A 171 -6.96 -9.80 19.96
CA LYS A 171 -6.53 -10.74 18.92
C LYS A 171 -5.12 -10.44 18.42
N GLY A 172 -4.54 -11.42 17.72
CA GLY A 172 -3.16 -11.42 17.23
C GLY A 172 -2.23 -12.27 18.09
N ILE A 173 -1.30 -12.98 17.45
CA ILE A 173 -0.30 -13.84 18.10
C ILE A 173 1.08 -13.35 17.71
N TYR A 174 1.97 -13.18 18.69
CA TYR A 174 3.35 -12.75 18.48
C TYR A 174 4.33 -13.84 18.94
N PRO A 175 5.31 -14.25 18.10
CA PRO A 175 5.42 -13.95 16.68
C PRO A 175 4.31 -14.62 15.85
N PRO A 176 3.96 -14.07 14.67
CA PRO A 176 2.98 -14.69 13.78
C PRO A 176 3.43 -16.09 13.35
N ILE A 177 2.51 -17.04 13.25
CA ILE A 177 2.83 -18.43 12.90
C ILE A 177 3.41 -18.49 11.48
N LYS A 178 4.61 -19.06 11.32
CA LYS A 178 5.24 -19.22 10.01
C LYS A 178 4.45 -20.21 9.14
N ARG A 179 4.03 -19.76 7.95
CA ARG A 179 3.27 -20.56 7.00
C ARG A 179 4.19 -21.00 5.85
N ARG A 180 4.28 -22.31 5.62
CA ARG A 180 5.19 -22.87 4.58
C ARG A 180 4.67 -22.73 3.15
N ARG A 181 3.35 -22.64 2.96
CA ARG A 181 2.71 -22.75 1.62
C ARG A 181 1.76 -21.60 1.28
N LYS A 182 1.50 -20.70 2.23
CA LYS A 182 0.56 -19.59 2.07
C LYS A 182 1.18 -18.32 2.59
N ASN A 183 0.94 -17.23 1.89
CA ASN A 183 1.22 -15.90 2.38
C ASN A 183 0.09 -15.41 3.30
N SER A 184 0.41 -14.42 4.12
CA SER A 184 -0.52 -13.79 5.04
C SER A 184 -0.70 -12.31 4.73
N LEU A 185 -1.95 -11.87 4.77
CA LEU A 185 -2.37 -10.47 4.89
C LEU A 185 -2.70 -10.22 6.36
N TYR A 186 -1.84 -9.48 7.04
CA TYR A 186 -2.05 -9.06 8.42
C TYR A 186 -2.84 -7.76 8.44
N ILE A 187 -4.04 -7.76 9.01
CA ILE A 187 -4.84 -6.55 9.15
C ILE A 187 -4.86 -6.17 10.63
N CYS A 188 -4.34 -4.99 10.94
CA CYS A 188 -3.98 -4.65 12.30
C CYS A 188 -4.30 -3.20 12.68
N THR A 189 -4.47 -2.95 13.98
CA THR A 189 -4.46 -1.56 14.49
C THR A 189 -3.03 -1.04 14.59
N ILE A 190 -2.87 0.28 14.71
CA ILE A 190 -1.57 0.94 14.89
C ILE A 190 -0.77 0.29 16.03
N GLU A 191 -1.38 0.09 17.21
CA GLU A 191 -0.68 -0.45 18.38
C GLU A 191 -0.26 -1.91 18.18
N LYS A 192 -1.09 -2.69 17.50
CA LYS A 192 -0.81 -4.11 17.23
C LYS A 192 0.25 -4.29 16.14
N SER A 193 0.30 -3.37 15.17
CA SER A 193 1.32 -3.38 14.13
C SER A 193 2.75 -3.28 14.69
N VAL A 194 2.94 -2.53 15.78
CA VAL A 194 4.23 -2.42 16.47
C VAL A 194 4.68 -3.77 17.02
N GLY A 195 3.81 -4.49 17.73
CA GLY A 195 4.12 -5.83 18.24
C GLY A 195 4.40 -6.83 17.11
N LEU A 196 3.61 -6.77 16.04
CA LEU A 196 3.78 -7.63 14.87
C LEU A 196 5.14 -7.42 14.22
N VAL A 197 5.47 -6.18 13.87
CA VAL A 197 6.73 -5.81 13.24
C VAL A 197 7.92 -6.12 14.14
N ASN A 198 7.87 -5.78 15.43
CA ASN A 198 8.94 -6.11 16.38
C ASN A 198 9.20 -7.62 16.44
N SER A 199 8.15 -8.43 16.58
CA SER A 199 8.29 -9.89 16.64
C SER A 199 8.84 -10.48 15.34
N LEU A 200 8.52 -9.89 14.18
CA LEU A 200 9.07 -10.28 12.89
C LEU A 200 10.55 -9.88 12.76
N ILE A 201 10.95 -8.73 13.29
CA ILE A 201 12.36 -8.29 13.33
C ILE A 201 13.17 -9.21 14.24
N GLU A 202 12.70 -9.43 15.48
CA GLU A 202 13.35 -10.28 16.49
C GLU A 202 13.56 -11.72 15.98
N THR A 203 12.60 -12.23 15.20
CA THR A 203 12.70 -13.58 14.61
C THR A 203 13.43 -13.60 13.26
N GLY A 204 13.95 -12.48 12.77
CA GLY A 204 14.65 -12.38 11.48
C GLY A 204 13.76 -12.59 10.25
N ARG A 205 12.44 -12.45 10.41
CA ARG A 205 11.40 -12.73 9.41
C ARG A 205 10.80 -11.48 8.77
N ILE A 206 11.30 -10.29 9.07
CA ILE A 206 10.81 -9.04 8.49
C ILE A 206 10.86 -9.04 6.95
N LYS A 207 11.86 -9.73 6.36
CA LYS A 207 12.01 -9.91 4.91
C LYS A 207 10.87 -10.71 4.24
N GLU A 208 10.04 -11.41 5.04
CA GLU A 208 8.83 -12.08 4.55
C GLU A 208 7.73 -11.08 4.19
N ILE A 209 7.77 -9.84 4.73
CA ILE A 209 6.84 -8.77 4.39
C ILE A 209 7.33 -8.05 3.12
N GLY A 210 6.42 -7.83 2.17
CA GLY A 210 6.71 -7.15 0.90
C GLY A 210 6.05 -5.78 0.78
N ILE A 211 4.99 -5.53 1.54
CA ILE A 211 4.27 -4.26 1.51
C ILE A 211 3.64 -3.96 2.86
N ILE A 212 3.75 -2.71 3.30
CA ILE A 212 3.04 -2.19 4.45
C ILE A 212 2.19 -1.02 3.98
N VAL A 213 0.89 -1.13 4.18
CA VAL A 213 -0.08 -0.07 3.92
C VAL A 213 -0.52 0.53 5.25
N VAL A 214 -0.41 1.84 5.39
CA VAL A 214 -0.98 2.60 6.50
C VAL A 214 -2.17 3.38 5.98
N ASP A 215 -3.37 3.10 6.49
CA ASP A 215 -4.52 3.99 6.29
C ASP A 215 -4.52 5.10 7.33
N GLU A 216 -5.16 6.22 6.99
CA GLU A 216 -5.24 7.39 7.86
C GLU A 216 -3.89 7.87 8.40
N LEU A 217 -2.88 7.94 7.54
CA LEU A 217 -1.53 8.42 7.89
C LEU A 217 -1.54 9.82 8.51
N HIS A 218 -2.58 10.63 8.26
CA HIS A 218 -2.74 11.95 8.87
C HIS A 218 -2.78 11.90 10.42
N LEU A 219 -3.08 10.73 11.02
CA LEU A 219 -3.03 10.50 12.46
C LEU A 219 -1.63 10.65 13.06
N ILE A 220 -0.57 10.65 12.24
CA ILE A 220 0.80 10.91 12.72
C ILE A 220 0.91 12.28 13.40
N GLY A 221 0.12 13.27 12.95
CA GLY A 221 0.12 14.62 13.49
C GLY A 221 -0.85 14.85 14.64
N GLU A 222 -1.59 13.82 15.08
CA GLU A 222 -2.48 13.97 16.22
C GLU A 222 -1.70 13.96 17.53
N ASN A 223 -2.07 14.83 18.47
CA ASN A 223 -1.50 14.90 19.82
C ASN A 223 -1.84 13.67 20.69
N SER A 224 -2.47 12.65 20.13
CA SER A 224 -2.71 11.38 20.80
C SER A 224 -1.42 10.55 20.82
N GLY A 225 -1.27 9.66 21.81
CA GLY A 225 -0.12 8.74 21.86
C GLY A 225 0.00 7.81 20.64
N ARG A 226 -1.05 7.73 19.80
CA ARG A 226 -1.08 6.93 18.57
C ARG A 226 -0.23 7.54 17.45
N GLY A 227 -0.17 8.86 17.34
CA GLY A 227 0.67 9.54 16.35
C GLY A 227 2.14 9.20 16.53
N ALA A 228 2.64 9.37 17.76
CA ALA A 228 4.01 8.99 18.14
C ALA A 228 4.29 7.49 17.95
N THR A 229 3.29 6.63 18.21
CA THR A 229 3.41 5.19 17.97
C THR A 229 3.60 4.87 16.49
N LEU A 230 2.80 5.51 15.62
CA LEU A 230 2.89 5.35 14.18
C LEU A 230 4.22 5.91 13.63
N GLU A 231 4.64 7.08 14.11
CA GLU A 231 5.93 7.68 13.74
C GLU A 231 7.11 6.76 14.11
N GLY A 232 7.12 6.23 15.34
CA GLY A 232 8.15 5.30 15.79
C GLY A 232 8.18 4.00 14.98
N LEU A 233 7.01 3.50 14.59
CA LEU A 233 6.90 2.34 13.70
C LEU A 233 7.50 2.63 12.32
N LEU A 234 7.10 3.72 11.69
CA LEU A 234 7.57 4.08 10.34
C LEU A 234 9.06 4.36 10.34
N THR A 235 9.57 5.07 11.34
CA THR A 235 11.01 5.33 11.51
C THR A 235 11.79 4.02 11.60
N LYS A 236 11.28 3.05 12.38
CA LYS A 236 11.90 1.73 12.51
C LYS A 236 11.93 0.96 11.19
N LEU A 237 10.82 0.97 10.44
CA LEU A 237 10.74 0.31 9.13
C LEU A 237 11.71 0.95 8.13
N MET A 238 11.81 2.28 8.11
CA MET A 238 12.74 3.00 7.23
C MET A 238 14.21 2.77 7.58
N TYR A 239 14.53 2.52 8.86
CA TYR A 239 15.90 2.27 9.31
C TYR A 239 16.37 0.83 9.06
N ILE A 240 15.46 -0.14 9.08
CA ILE A 240 15.76 -1.56 8.88
C ILE A 240 15.87 -1.92 7.39
N ASN A 241 15.30 -1.08 6.53
CA ASN A 241 15.44 -1.13 5.07
C ASN A 241 16.82 -0.68 4.60
#